data_AF-A0A949S2W7-F1
#
_entry.id   AF-A0A949S2W7-F1
#
_cell.length_a   1.000
_cell.length_b   1.000
_cell.length_c   1.000
_cell.angle_alpha   90.00
_cell.angle_beta   90.00
_cell.angle_gamma   90.00
#
_symmetry.space_group_name_H-M   'P 1'
#
loop_
_entity.id
_entity.type
_entity.pdbx_description
1 polymer ?
#
loop_
_entity_poly.entity_id
_entity_poly.type
_entity_poly.pdbx_seq_one_letter_code
_entity_poly.pdbx_strand_id
1 'polypeptide(L)'
;MDFNFIDNQRTKMSDVLVSIFSTSKSARVAVAFAKHSGIKLIEGALLKCLDNGGNVEFVIGLDFHTTDAVVLQTFRAFSKSYPEFSFYCFSDPSDNIVTYHPKLYLFENDGLVKSIIGSSNLTKGGLSENIEVNVLLEMERESEKVESIFDIYARIKYQPSRFVPDDAYIEAYQTIIEETEKPRYRRQDTKIAIERLRELEKSLPKPYTNPINLQGWQKLVFSKLPNNEFQTSDLYKYASEFAQTYPENKYVEAKTRQVLQQLRDLGIILHLGEGRWVKSDIVF
;
A
#
# COMPACT_ATOMS: atom_id res chain seq x y z
N MET A 1 -0.90 23.47 -5.45
CA MET A 1 -1.13 22.40 -4.46
C MET A 1 -2.22 22.91 -3.56
N ASP A 2 -3.40 22.35 -3.74
CA ASP A 2 -4.59 22.76 -3.02
C ASP A 2 -4.88 21.72 -1.94
N PHE A 3 -5.50 22.16 -0.84
CA PHE A 3 -5.84 21.27 0.25
C PHE A 3 -7.21 21.60 0.85
N ASN A 4 -7.88 20.57 1.36
CA ASN A 4 -9.16 20.68 2.05
C ASN A 4 -9.16 19.79 3.30
N PHE A 5 -9.83 20.23 4.36
CA PHE A 5 -9.99 19.42 5.58
C PHE A 5 -11.28 18.59 5.53
N ILE A 6 -11.20 17.36 6.06
CA ILE A 6 -12.32 16.42 6.14
C ILE A 6 -12.39 15.92 7.58
N ASP A 7 -13.51 16.19 8.25
CA ASP A 7 -13.68 16.00 9.69
C ASP A 7 -14.92 15.16 10.07
N ASN A 8 -15.67 14.69 9.07
CA ASN A 8 -17.00 14.08 9.20
C ASN A 8 -18.06 14.95 9.88
N GLN A 9 -17.82 16.24 10.12
CA GLN A 9 -18.81 17.19 10.64
C GLN A 9 -19.36 18.04 9.50
N ARG A 10 -18.48 18.62 8.68
CA ARG A 10 -18.84 19.43 7.52
C ARG A 10 -18.82 18.64 6.23
N THR A 11 -17.79 17.81 6.09
CA THR A 11 -17.56 16.98 4.91
C THR A 11 -17.31 15.56 5.39
N LYS A 12 -18.13 14.61 4.94
CA LYS A 12 -17.94 13.19 5.25
C LYS A 12 -16.83 12.62 4.38
N MET A 13 -15.95 11.83 4.98
CA MET A 13 -14.89 11.13 4.27
C MET A 13 -15.47 10.13 3.25
N SER A 14 -16.60 9.49 3.56
CA SER A 14 -17.32 8.62 2.61
C SER A 14 -17.69 9.34 1.31
N ASP A 15 -18.21 10.56 1.40
CA ASP A 15 -18.70 11.30 0.23
C ASP A 15 -17.54 11.71 -0.68
N VAL A 16 -16.43 12.14 -0.07
CA VAL A 16 -15.18 12.44 -0.79
C VAL A 16 -14.62 11.19 -1.45
N LEU A 17 -14.52 10.07 -0.73
CA LEU A 17 -14.03 8.81 -1.28
C LEU A 17 -14.91 8.34 -2.45
N VAL A 18 -16.24 8.35 -2.31
CA VAL A 18 -17.16 7.96 -3.39
C VAL A 18 -16.95 8.81 -4.64
N SER A 19 -16.81 10.13 -4.48
CA SER A 19 -16.53 11.03 -5.60
C SER A 19 -15.21 10.70 -6.30
N ILE A 20 -14.12 10.52 -5.53
CA ILE A 20 -12.78 10.34 -6.08
C ILE A 20 -12.63 8.94 -6.71
N PHE A 21 -13.06 7.87 -6.01
CA PHE A 21 -12.98 6.50 -6.54
C PHE A 21 -13.62 6.38 -7.92
N SER A 22 -14.81 6.95 -8.09
CA SER A 22 -15.60 6.78 -9.32
C SER A 22 -14.97 7.37 -10.59
N THR A 23 -13.92 8.19 -10.44
CA THR A 23 -13.22 8.88 -11.53
C THR A 23 -11.73 8.52 -11.60
N SER A 24 -11.24 7.66 -10.70
CA SER A 24 -9.81 7.35 -10.62
C SER A 24 -9.40 6.29 -11.64
N LYS A 25 -8.20 6.43 -12.21
CA LYS A 25 -7.54 5.36 -13.00
C LYS A 25 -6.69 4.44 -12.13
N SER A 26 -6.25 4.94 -10.98
CA SER A 26 -5.57 4.15 -9.96
C SER A 26 -6.00 4.61 -8.57
N ALA A 27 -6.27 3.67 -7.67
CA ALA A 27 -6.55 3.89 -6.26
C ALA A 27 -5.66 2.96 -5.42
N ARG A 28 -4.98 3.53 -4.43
CA ARG A 28 -4.07 2.84 -3.52
C ARG A 28 -4.42 3.24 -2.10
N VAL A 29 -4.83 2.28 -1.28
CA VAL A 29 -5.30 2.53 0.08
C VAL A 29 -4.45 1.72 1.06
N ALA A 30 -3.93 2.37 2.09
CA ALA A 30 -3.23 1.74 3.20
C ALA A 30 -3.88 2.17 4.52
N VAL A 31 -4.51 1.22 5.21
CA VAL A 31 -5.26 1.49 6.45
C VAL A 31 -4.88 0.49 7.53
N ALA A 32 -4.82 0.97 8.78
CA ALA A 32 -4.48 0.14 9.94
C ALA A 32 -5.46 -1.02 10.12
N PHE A 33 -6.74 -0.79 9.86
CA PHE A 33 -7.76 -1.83 9.84
C PHE A 33 -8.97 -1.41 9.01
N ALA A 34 -9.77 -2.40 8.62
CA ALA A 34 -10.98 -2.20 7.85
C ALA A 34 -12.16 -2.99 8.45
N LYS A 35 -13.34 -2.38 8.45
CA LYS A 35 -14.59 -3.02 8.83
C LYS A 35 -15.48 -3.14 7.60
N HIS A 36 -16.30 -4.18 7.54
CA HIS A 36 -17.24 -4.38 6.44
C HIS A 36 -18.18 -3.16 6.27
N SER A 37 -18.52 -2.53 7.39
CA SER A 37 -19.32 -1.31 7.43
C SER A 37 -18.69 -0.13 6.67
N GLY A 38 -17.36 -0.05 6.62
CA GLY A 38 -16.64 0.96 5.83
C GLY A 38 -16.61 0.61 4.34
N ILE A 39 -16.38 -0.66 4.00
CA ILE A 39 -16.39 -1.13 2.61
C ILE A 39 -17.73 -0.83 1.95
N LYS A 40 -18.85 -1.13 2.61
CA LYS A 40 -20.21 -0.86 2.10
C LYS A 40 -20.46 0.59 1.71
N LEU A 41 -19.81 1.56 2.36
CA LEU A 41 -19.99 2.98 2.04
C LEU A 41 -19.34 3.36 0.71
N ILE A 42 -18.29 2.65 0.29
CA ILE A 42 -17.51 2.97 -0.91
C ILE A 42 -17.60 1.92 -2.01
N GLU A 43 -18.20 0.75 -1.73
CA GLU A 43 -18.22 -0.42 -2.61
C GLU A 43 -18.71 -0.09 -4.03
N GLY A 44 -19.83 0.63 -4.17
CA GLY A 44 -20.35 1.00 -5.48
C GLY A 44 -19.39 1.87 -6.30
N ALA A 45 -18.66 2.80 -5.66
CA ALA A 45 -17.69 3.64 -6.34
C ALA A 45 -16.39 2.89 -6.66
N LEU A 46 -15.98 1.98 -5.77
CA LEU A 46 -14.85 1.08 -5.97
C LEU A 46 -15.10 0.16 -7.17
N LEU A 47 -16.25 -0.51 -7.23
CA LEU A 47 -16.62 -1.38 -8.34
C LEU A 47 -16.68 -0.59 -9.65
N LYS A 48 -17.27 0.61 -9.63
CA LYS A 48 -17.29 1.50 -10.80
C LYS A 48 -15.87 1.87 -11.28
N CYS A 49 -14.92 2.06 -10.38
CA CYS A 49 -13.51 2.28 -10.74
C CYS A 49 -12.94 1.08 -11.50
N LEU A 50 -13.15 -0.13 -10.97
CA LEU A 50 -12.71 -1.38 -11.60
C LEU A 50 -13.39 -1.63 -12.95
N ASP A 51 -14.70 -1.42 -13.05
CA ASP A 51 -15.48 -1.57 -14.29
C ASP A 51 -14.98 -0.63 -15.40
N ASN A 52 -14.41 0.51 -15.03
CA ASN A 52 -13.79 1.47 -15.96
C ASN A 52 -12.33 1.11 -16.31
N GLY A 53 -11.82 -0.04 -15.87
CA GLY A 53 -10.43 -0.47 -16.06
C GLY A 53 -9.44 0.22 -15.11
N GLY A 54 -9.93 0.84 -14.04
CA GLY A 54 -9.10 1.43 -13.00
C GLY A 54 -8.43 0.37 -12.13
N ASN A 55 -7.20 0.65 -11.69
CA ASN A 55 -6.47 -0.24 -10.78
C ASN A 55 -6.79 0.10 -9.33
N VAL A 56 -7.11 -0.91 -8.51
CA VAL A 56 -7.43 -0.71 -7.10
C VAL A 56 -6.60 -1.63 -6.23
N GLU A 57 -5.84 -1.04 -5.31
CA GLU A 57 -4.92 -1.75 -4.43
C GLU A 57 -5.14 -1.39 -2.96
N PHE A 58 -5.19 -2.40 -2.10
CA PHE A 58 -5.32 -2.24 -0.65
C PHE A 58 -4.15 -2.86 0.11
N VAL A 59 -3.68 -2.18 1.17
CA VAL A 59 -2.80 -2.73 2.19
C VAL A 59 -3.48 -2.57 3.56
N ILE A 60 -3.96 -3.68 4.11
CA ILE A 60 -4.77 -3.69 5.35
C ILE A 60 -3.98 -4.32 6.50
N GLY A 61 -4.03 -3.69 7.67
CA GLY A 61 -3.53 -4.30 8.90
C GLY A 61 -4.53 -5.27 9.53
N LEU A 62 -3.99 -6.35 10.09
CA LEU A 62 -4.72 -7.38 10.85
C LEU A 62 -4.35 -7.34 12.34
N ASP A 63 -3.56 -6.35 12.76
CA ASP A 63 -3.17 -6.14 14.15
C ASP A 63 -4.39 -6.11 15.07
N PHE A 64 -4.21 -6.74 16.24
CA PHE A 64 -5.24 -6.88 17.28
C PHE A 64 -6.56 -7.50 16.78
N HIS A 65 -6.54 -8.20 15.64
CA HIS A 65 -7.72 -8.81 15.02
C HIS A 65 -8.86 -7.81 14.80
N THR A 66 -8.50 -6.57 14.48
CA THR A 66 -9.46 -5.46 14.35
C THR A 66 -10.12 -5.39 12.98
N THR A 67 -9.53 -6.01 11.95
CA THR A 67 -10.15 -6.10 10.62
C THR A 67 -11.19 -7.23 10.59
N ASP A 68 -12.37 -6.99 10.02
CA ASP A 68 -13.40 -8.04 9.90
C ASP A 68 -12.97 -9.10 8.88
N ALA A 69 -13.16 -10.39 9.19
CA ALA A 69 -12.87 -11.47 8.25
C ALA A 69 -13.66 -11.35 6.93
N VAL A 70 -14.89 -10.84 7.00
CA VAL A 70 -15.73 -10.55 5.82
C VAL A 70 -15.08 -9.56 4.85
N VAL A 71 -14.23 -8.62 5.32
CA VAL A 71 -13.50 -7.71 4.43
C VAL A 71 -12.53 -8.51 3.57
N LEU A 72 -11.80 -9.47 4.16
CA LEU A 72 -10.86 -10.31 3.42
C LEU A 72 -11.59 -11.22 2.43
N GLN A 73 -12.73 -11.78 2.82
CA GLN A 73 -13.59 -12.56 1.91
C GLN A 73 -14.07 -11.73 0.72
N THR A 74 -14.52 -10.49 0.98
CA THR A 74 -14.97 -9.55 -0.05
C THR A 74 -13.83 -9.22 -1.02
N PHE A 75 -12.65 -8.89 -0.49
CA PHE A 75 -11.47 -8.56 -1.29
C PHE A 75 -10.95 -9.76 -2.07
N ARG A 76 -11.06 -10.96 -1.51
CA ARG A 76 -10.74 -12.22 -2.20
C ARG A 76 -11.72 -12.51 -3.34
N ALA A 77 -12.99 -12.16 -3.20
CA ALA A 77 -13.96 -12.25 -4.30
C ALA A 77 -13.66 -11.22 -5.40
N PHE A 78 -13.29 -9.99 -5.02
CA PHE A 78 -12.88 -8.97 -5.98
C PHE A 78 -11.63 -9.37 -6.76
N SER A 79 -10.58 -9.89 -6.10
CA SER A 79 -9.37 -10.32 -6.82
C SER A 79 -9.57 -11.52 -7.74
N LYS A 80 -10.59 -12.35 -7.49
CA LYS A 80 -11.01 -13.42 -8.42
C LYS A 80 -11.78 -12.89 -9.62
N SER A 81 -12.45 -11.74 -9.48
CA SER A 81 -13.35 -11.17 -10.49
C SER A 81 -12.69 -10.08 -11.33
N TYR A 82 -11.72 -9.35 -10.77
CA TYR A 82 -11.05 -8.21 -11.39
C TYR A 82 -9.53 -8.39 -11.31
N PRO A 83 -8.82 -8.56 -12.45
CA PRO A 83 -7.36 -8.65 -12.45
C PRO A 83 -6.68 -7.34 -12.01
N GLU A 84 -7.38 -6.20 -12.10
CA GLU A 84 -6.93 -4.87 -11.67
C GLU A 84 -7.10 -4.63 -10.16
N PHE A 85 -7.69 -5.60 -9.42
CA PHE A 85 -7.84 -5.53 -7.98
C PHE A 85 -6.77 -6.37 -7.27
N SER A 86 -5.99 -5.73 -6.40
CA SER A 86 -5.00 -6.39 -5.54
C SER A 86 -5.19 -6.00 -4.08
N PHE A 87 -4.84 -6.90 -3.16
CA PHE A 87 -4.76 -6.55 -1.75
C PHE A 87 -3.70 -7.35 -1.02
N TYR A 88 -3.15 -6.73 0.02
CA TYR A 88 -2.10 -7.27 0.87
C TYR A 88 -2.48 -7.07 2.33
N CYS A 89 -2.10 -8.02 3.16
CA CYS A 89 -2.29 -7.95 4.60
C CYS A 89 -0.96 -7.73 5.31
N PHE A 90 -1.04 -7.06 6.45
CA PHE A 90 0.00 -7.04 7.46
C PHE A 90 -0.51 -7.72 8.73
N SER A 91 0.32 -8.58 9.29
CA SER A 91 0.14 -9.22 10.58
C SER A 91 1.53 -9.17 11.25
N ASP A 92 1.64 -8.65 12.47
CA ASP A 92 2.93 -8.68 13.18
C ASP A 92 3.19 -10.09 13.77
N PRO A 93 4.27 -10.78 13.34
CA PRO A 93 4.62 -12.08 13.88
C PRO A 93 5.29 -12.02 15.27
N SER A 94 5.63 -10.84 15.79
CA SER A 94 6.43 -10.68 17.01
C SER A 94 5.78 -9.73 18.03
N ASP A 95 5.94 -10.02 19.33
CA ASP A 95 5.45 -9.16 20.42
C ASP A 95 6.22 -7.81 20.54
N ASN A 96 6.95 -7.37 19.50
CA ASN A 96 7.83 -6.19 19.53
C ASN A 96 7.41 -5.04 18.57
N ILE A 97 6.50 -4.21 19.11
CA ILE A 97 6.46 -2.73 19.16
C ILE A 97 6.10 -1.89 17.91
N VAL A 98 6.18 -2.35 16.65
CA VAL A 98 5.81 -1.46 15.52
C VAL A 98 4.37 -1.70 15.04
N THR A 99 3.43 -1.01 15.68
CA THR A 99 2.02 -0.98 15.25
C THR A 99 1.89 -0.48 13.82
N TYR A 100 1.27 -1.27 12.94
CA TYR A 100 0.92 -0.82 11.61
C TYR A 100 -0.30 0.09 11.66
N HIS A 101 -0.06 1.40 11.63
CA HIS A 101 -1.13 2.38 11.82
C HIS A 101 -1.35 3.43 10.70
N PRO A 102 -0.99 3.19 9.42
CA PRO A 102 -1.24 4.18 8.38
C PRO A 102 -2.75 4.39 8.13
N LYS A 103 -3.10 5.58 7.64
CA LYS A 103 -4.36 5.89 6.97
C LYS A 103 -4.05 6.80 5.79
N LEU A 104 -3.70 6.17 4.67
CA LEU A 104 -3.28 6.84 3.44
C LEU A 104 -4.19 6.35 2.31
N TYR A 105 -4.84 7.28 1.63
CA TYR A 105 -5.65 7.03 0.45
C TYR A 105 -5.05 7.83 -0.69
N LEU A 106 -4.67 7.18 -1.78
CA LEU A 106 -3.94 7.78 -2.88
C LEU A 106 -4.63 7.45 -4.19
N PHE A 107 -4.99 8.46 -4.95
CA PHE A 107 -5.75 8.36 -6.18
C PHE A 107 -5.03 9.09 -7.29
N GLU A 108 -5.05 8.52 -8.49
CA GLU A 108 -4.45 9.10 -9.69
C GLU A 108 -5.47 9.09 -10.82
N ASN A 109 -5.64 10.25 -11.45
CA ASN A 109 -6.43 10.40 -12.67
C ASN A 109 -5.84 11.52 -13.54
N ASP A 110 -5.53 11.22 -14.79
CA ASP A 110 -5.16 12.20 -15.83
C ASP A 110 -4.19 13.30 -15.39
N GLY A 111 -3.01 12.91 -14.89
CA GLY A 111 -1.98 13.88 -14.47
C GLY A 111 -2.24 14.52 -13.10
N LEU A 112 -3.38 14.23 -12.46
CA LEU A 112 -3.69 14.69 -11.11
C LEU A 112 -3.61 13.56 -10.10
N VAL A 113 -3.04 13.88 -8.95
CA VAL A 113 -2.98 13.00 -7.77
C VAL A 113 -3.74 13.62 -6.62
N LYS A 114 -4.69 12.87 -6.09
CA LYS A 114 -5.42 13.20 -4.87
C LYS A 114 -4.96 12.27 -3.75
N SER A 115 -4.52 12.83 -2.63
CA SER A 115 -4.11 12.07 -1.46
C SER A 115 -4.91 12.50 -0.24
N ILE A 116 -5.44 11.54 0.51
CA ILE A 116 -6.08 11.80 1.80
C ILE A 116 -5.24 11.15 2.90
N ILE A 117 -4.83 11.95 3.87
CA ILE A 117 -4.00 11.55 5.00
C ILE A 117 -4.65 12.05 6.29
N GLY A 118 -4.76 11.19 7.29
CA GLY A 118 -5.34 11.59 8.57
C GLY A 118 -5.58 10.44 9.53
N SER A 119 -6.72 10.51 10.23
CA SER A 119 -7.10 9.58 11.30
C SER A 119 -8.11 8.50 10.87
N SER A 120 -8.76 8.65 9.70
CA SER A 120 -9.86 7.78 9.25
C SER A 120 -9.40 6.40 8.76
N ASN A 121 -9.66 5.35 9.55
CA ASN A 121 -9.64 3.96 9.06
C ASN A 121 -10.88 3.64 8.20
N LEU A 122 -10.85 2.51 7.49
CA LEU A 122 -11.91 2.09 6.57
C LEU A 122 -13.08 1.44 7.32
N THR A 123 -13.79 2.24 8.12
CA THR A 123 -14.94 1.84 8.93
C THR A 123 -16.06 2.86 8.82
N LYS A 124 -17.31 2.49 9.11
CA LYS A 124 -18.42 3.48 9.15
C LYS A 124 -18.11 4.64 10.10
N GLY A 125 -17.55 4.32 11.27
CA GLY A 125 -17.04 5.29 12.24
C GLY A 125 -16.07 6.28 11.60
N GLY A 126 -14.95 5.79 11.06
CA GLY A 126 -13.90 6.62 10.49
C GLY A 126 -14.32 7.37 9.22
N LEU A 127 -15.26 6.83 8.45
CA LEU A 127 -15.69 7.44 7.20
C LEU A 127 -16.86 8.43 7.35
N SER A 128 -17.65 8.35 8.43
CA SER A 128 -18.91 9.09 8.49
C SER A 128 -19.42 9.51 9.87
N GLU A 129 -18.97 8.91 10.97
CA GLU A 129 -19.59 9.14 12.30
C GLU A 129 -18.65 9.79 13.31
N ASN A 130 -17.40 9.31 13.40
CA ASN A 130 -16.42 9.79 14.35
C ASN A 130 -15.98 11.23 14.01
N ILE A 131 -15.52 11.96 15.04
CA ILE A 131 -14.76 13.19 14.85
C ILE A 131 -13.37 12.78 14.37
N GLU A 132 -13.07 13.08 13.11
CA GLU A 132 -11.81 12.74 12.45
C GLU A 132 -11.09 14.01 12.03
N VAL A 133 -9.80 13.91 11.72
CA VAL A 133 -9.05 14.99 11.08
C VAL A 133 -8.26 14.40 9.94
N ASN A 134 -8.66 14.76 8.72
CA ASN A 134 -7.94 14.39 7.51
C ASN A 134 -7.69 15.62 6.63
N VAL A 135 -6.65 15.53 5.83
CA VAL A 135 -6.36 16.50 4.77
C VAL A 135 -6.46 15.79 3.42
N LEU A 136 -7.28 16.33 2.52
CA LEU A 136 -7.26 16.03 1.10
C LEU A 136 -6.27 16.98 0.45
N LEU A 137 -5.29 16.43 -0.26
CA LEU A 137 -4.26 17.14 -1.01
C LEU A 137 -4.47 16.88 -2.51
N GLU A 138 -4.46 17.94 -3.31
CA GLU A 138 -4.52 17.87 -4.77
C GLU A 138 -3.21 18.40 -5.37
N MET A 139 -2.57 17.56 -6.18
CA MET A 139 -1.23 17.79 -6.71
C MET A 139 -1.13 17.31 -8.15
N GLU A 140 -0.38 18.05 -8.97
CA GLU A 140 0.05 17.58 -10.30
C GLU A 140 0.99 16.39 -10.14
N ARG A 141 0.85 15.40 -11.03
CA ARG A 141 1.56 14.12 -10.98
C ARG A 141 3.08 14.28 -11.01
N GLU A 142 3.58 15.29 -11.70
CA GLU A 142 5.01 15.59 -11.87
C GLU A 142 5.65 16.25 -10.64
N SER A 143 4.85 16.60 -9.63
CA SER A 143 5.35 17.22 -8.39
C SER A 143 6.24 16.28 -7.58
N GLU A 144 7.40 16.75 -7.09
CA GLU A 144 8.27 15.96 -6.20
C GLU A 144 7.57 15.49 -4.91
N LYS A 145 6.53 16.22 -4.48
CA LYS A 145 5.72 15.83 -3.30
C LYS A 145 4.91 14.57 -3.58
N VAL A 146 4.46 14.37 -4.82
CA VAL A 146 3.76 13.15 -5.24
C VAL A 146 4.70 11.96 -5.13
N GLU A 147 5.91 12.06 -5.67
CA GLU A 147 6.93 11.00 -5.55
C GLU A 147 7.19 10.62 -4.08
N SER A 148 7.25 11.61 -3.19
CA SER A 148 7.43 11.37 -1.75
C SER A 148 6.30 10.57 -1.11
N ILE A 149 5.04 10.78 -1.52
CA ILE A 149 3.88 10.02 -1.00
C ILE A 149 3.85 8.61 -1.58
N PHE A 150 4.14 8.46 -2.88
CA PHE A 150 4.29 7.15 -3.50
C PHE A 150 5.42 6.34 -2.87
N ASP A 151 6.53 6.99 -2.52
CA ASP A 151 7.64 6.38 -1.78
C ASP A 151 7.20 5.89 -0.40
N ILE A 152 6.36 6.64 0.32
CA ILE A 152 5.76 6.20 1.59
C ILE A 152 4.90 4.97 1.36
N TYR A 153 4.02 5.00 0.36
CA TYR A 153 3.15 3.87 0.05
C TYR A 153 3.95 2.62 -0.33
N ALA A 154 5.00 2.76 -1.14
CA ALA A 154 5.89 1.66 -1.50
C ALA A 154 6.56 1.05 -0.25
N ARG A 155 7.09 1.87 0.65
CA ARG A 155 7.66 1.37 1.93
C ARG A 155 6.62 0.64 2.79
N ILE A 156 5.37 1.08 2.75
CA ILE A 156 4.26 0.39 3.42
C ILE A 156 3.98 -0.96 2.75
N LYS A 157 3.93 -1.01 1.41
CA LYS A 157 3.54 -2.20 0.64
C LYS A 157 4.61 -3.28 0.63
N TYR A 158 5.89 -2.94 0.53
CA TYR A 158 6.96 -3.93 0.30
C TYR A 158 7.72 -4.32 1.57
N GLN A 159 7.18 -4.02 2.75
CA GLN A 159 7.72 -4.55 4.00
C GLN A 159 7.70 -6.09 4.01
N PRO A 160 8.74 -6.77 4.55
CA PRO A 160 8.86 -8.23 4.50
C PRO A 160 7.71 -9.03 5.13
N SER A 161 6.92 -8.38 5.99
CA SER A 161 5.76 -8.92 6.70
C SER A 161 4.44 -8.82 5.92
N ARG A 162 4.48 -8.36 4.66
CA ARG A 162 3.30 -8.29 3.81
C ARG A 162 3.09 -9.58 3.05
N PHE A 163 1.84 -9.96 2.91
CA PHE A 163 1.44 -11.17 2.17
C PHE A 163 0.07 -11.01 1.51
N VAL A 164 -0.20 -11.84 0.52
CA VAL A 164 -1.51 -12.00 -0.14
C VAL A 164 -2.22 -13.17 0.54
N PRO A 165 -3.33 -12.95 1.27
CA PRO A 165 -4.04 -14.04 1.93
C PRO A 165 -4.78 -14.92 0.91
N ASP A 166 -4.69 -16.22 1.10
CA ASP A 166 -5.47 -17.21 0.38
C ASP A 166 -6.75 -17.59 1.14
N ASP A 167 -7.55 -18.48 0.55
CA ASP A 167 -8.83 -18.89 1.14
C ASP A 167 -8.62 -19.60 2.50
N ALA A 168 -7.55 -20.40 2.65
CA ALA A 168 -7.23 -21.12 3.88
C ALA A 168 -6.80 -20.19 5.03
N TYR A 169 -6.04 -19.14 4.73
CA TYR A 169 -5.68 -18.10 5.70
C TYR A 169 -6.92 -17.35 6.18
N ILE A 170 -7.81 -16.97 5.26
CA ILE A 170 -9.03 -16.21 5.59
C ILE A 170 -9.95 -17.02 6.51
N GLU A 171 -10.12 -18.32 6.25
CA GLU A 171 -10.88 -19.22 7.13
C GLU A 171 -10.26 -19.35 8.53
N ALA A 172 -8.93 -19.47 8.60
CA ALA A 172 -8.22 -19.51 9.88
C ALA A 172 -8.36 -18.18 10.65
N TYR A 173 -8.26 -17.04 9.95
CA TYR A 173 -8.45 -15.71 10.53
C TYR A 173 -9.87 -15.51 11.06
N GLN A 174 -10.89 -15.95 10.32
CA GLN A 174 -12.29 -15.91 10.78
C GLN A 174 -12.47 -16.68 12.09
N THR A 175 -11.87 -17.86 12.19
CA THR A 175 -11.94 -18.68 13.42
C THR A 175 -11.38 -17.92 14.62
N ILE A 176 -10.27 -17.18 14.46
CA ILE A 176 -9.70 -16.37 15.54
C ILE A 176 -10.66 -15.26 15.98
N ILE A 177 -11.25 -14.54 15.02
CA ILE A 177 -12.22 -13.48 15.32
C ILE A 177 -13.39 -14.04 16.14
N GLU A 178 -13.99 -15.14 15.67
CA GLU A 178 -15.12 -15.80 16.35
C GLU A 178 -14.75 -16.30 17.75
N GLU A 179 -13.54 -16.83 17.96
CA GLU A 179 -13.08 -17.25 19.29
C GLU A 179 -12.81 -16.07 20.23
N THR A 180 -12.32 -14.93 19.70
CA THR A 180 -12.09 -13.71 20.52
C THR A 180 -13.38 -13.04 20.98
N GLU A 181 -14.49 -13.24 20.28
CA GLU A 181 -15.81 -12.71 20.66
C GLU A 181 -16.54 -13.55 21.74
N LYS A 182 -16.09 -14.78 22.02
CA LYS A 182 -16.75 -15.69 22.99
C LYS A 182 -16.43 -15.33 24.45
N PRO A 183 -17.44 -15.28 25.36
CA PRO A 183 -17.26 -14.85 26.76
C PRO A 183 -16.51 -15.84 27.68
N ARG A 184 -16.38 -17.12 27.30
CA ARG A 184 -15.66 -18.16 28.07
C ARG A 184 -14.42 -18.59 27.32
N TYR A 185 -13.40 -17.75 27.37
CA TYR A 185 -12.17 -17.89 26.62
C TYR A 185 -11.25 -18.97 27.23
N ARG A 186 -10.88 -19.98 26.45
CA ARG A 186 -9.74 -20.86 26.77
C ARG A 186 -8.50 -20.30 26.09
N ARG A 187 -7.63 -19.65 26.87
CA ARG A 187 -6.35 -19.07 26.38
C ARG A 187 -5.52 -20.01 25.51
N GLN A 188 -5.63 -21.32 25.72
CA GLN A 188 -4.89 -22.33 24.96
C GLN A 188 -5.38 -22.49 23.52
N ASP A 189 -6.69 -22.48 23.28
CA ASP A 189 -7.27 -22.75 21.95
C ASP A 189 -6.94 -21.59 20.99
N THR A 190 -6.98 -20.35 21.49
CA THR A 190 -6.61 -19.17 20.70
C THR A 190 -5.12 -19.11 20.41
N LYS A 191 -4.28 -19.57 21.35
CA LYS A 191 -2.83 -19.65 21.11
C LYS A 191 -2.54 -20.61 19.94
N ILE A 192 -3.18 -21.78 19.91
CA ILE A 192 -3.03 -22.75 18.83
C ILE A 192 -3.53 -22.17 17.49
N ALA A 193 -4.66 -21.45 17.51
CA ALA A 193 -5.20 -20.81 16.31
C ALA A 193 -4.26 -19.72 15.76
N ILE A 194 -3.69 -18.88 16.64
CA ILE A 194 -2.70 -17.86 16.26
C ILE A 194 -1.42 -18.50 15.72
N GLU A 195 -0.92 -19.57 16.34
CA GLU A 195 0.25 -20.31 15.85
C GLU A 195 0.00 -20.89 14.46
N ARG A 196 -1.17 -21.51 14.22
CA ARG A 196 -1.57 -22.00 12.89
C ARG A 196 -1.59 -20.87 11.86
N LEU A 197 -2.14 -19.71 12.22
CA LEU A 197 -2.22 -18.56 11.32
C LEU A 197 -0.82 -18.06 10.94
N ARG A 198 0.10 -17.96 11.90
CA ARG A 198 1.50 -17.59 11.66
C ARG A 198 2.26 -18.60 10.78
N GLU A 199 1.96 -19.89 10.90
CA GLU A 199 2.55 -20.90 10.01
C GLU A 199 2.06 -20.74 8.57
N LEU A 200 0.77 -20.44 8.36
CA LEU A 200 0.24 -20.15 7.02
C LEU A 200 0.93 -18.93 6.39
N GLU A 201 1.15 -17.86 7.15
CA GLU A 201 1.78 -16.62 6.64
C GLU A 201 3.16 -16.85 6.01
N LYS A 202 3.92 -17.84 6.49
CA LYS A 202 5.27 -18.12 5.99
C LYS A 202 5.29 -18.58 4.53
N SER A 203 4.24 -19.25 4.06
CA SER A 203 4.14 -19.76 2.69
C SER A 203 3.36 -18.85 1.75
N LEU A 204 2.71 -17.79 2.27
CA LEU A 204 1.88 -16.91 1.46
C LEU A 204 2.72 -16.04 0.51
N PRO A 205 2.21 -15.74 -0.70
CA PRO A 205 2.88 -14.85 -1.63
C PRO A 205 3.08 -13.48 -1.03
N LYS A 206 4.25 -12.87 -1.27
CA LYS A 206 4.54 -11.49 -0.85
C LYS A 206 4.24 -10.51 -1.98
N PRO A 207 3.94 -9.24 -1.68
CA PRO A 207 3.88 -8.20 -2.70
C PRO A 207 5.16 -8.19 -3.53
N TYR A 208 4.97 -8.22 -4.83
CA TYR A 208 6.04 -8.18 -5.81
C TYR A 208 5.90 -6.94 -6.70
N THR A 209 7.02 -6.31 -7.03
CA THR A 209 7.05 -5.26 -8.05
C THR A 209 7.66 -5.81 -9.32
N ASN A 210 6.87 -5.86 -10.39
CA ASN A 210 7.45 -6.01 -11.72
C ASN A 210 8.10 -4.66 -12.13
N PRO A 211 9.38 -4.62 -12.54
CA PRO A 211 10.05 -3.42 -13.00
C PRO A 211 9.36 -2.68 -14.15
N ILE A 212 8.53 -3.37 -14.94
CA ILE A 212 7.65 -2.75 -15.95
C ILE A 212 6.71 -1.70 -15.33
N ASN A 213 6.30 -1.89 -14.07
CA ASN A 213 5.38 -1.01 -13.37
C ASN A 213 6.08 0.14 -12.63
N LEU A 214 7.41 0.24 -12.72
CA LEU A 214 8.13 1.39 -12.13
C LEU A 214 7.72 2.67 -12.84
N GLN A 215 7.67 3.75 -12.08
CA GLN A 215 7.34 5.08 -12.58
C GLN A 215 8.35 6.11 -12.09
N GLY A 216 8.29 7.29 -12.69
CA GLY A 216 9.07 8.45 -12.32
C GLY A 216 10.57 8.17 -12.17
N TRP A 217 11.15 8.61 -11.05
CA TRP A 217 12.56 8.41 -10.74
C TRP A 217 12.99 6.94 -10.73
N GLN A 218 12.13 6.04 -10.23
CA GLN A 218 12.43 4.61 -10.17
C GLN A 218 12.58 4.02 -11.56
N LYS A 219 11.66 4.33 -12.48
CA LYS A 219 11.74 3.90 -13.88
C LYS A 219 12.99 4.46 -14.56
N LEU A 220 13.24 5.75 -14.36
CA LEU A 220 14.35 6.45 -14.99
C LEU A 220 15.69 5.87 -14.54
N VAL A 221 15.91 5.73 -13.23
CA VAL A 221 17.13 5.13 -12.68
C VAL A 221 17.25 3.65 -13.08
N PHE A 222 16.16 2.87 -12.95
CA PHE A 222 16.15 1.46 -13.32
C PHE A 222 16.57 1.22 -14.78
N SER A 223 16.11 2.08 -15.70
CA SER A 223 16.44 1.99 -17.13
C SER A 223 17.93 2.14 -17.43
N LYS A 224 18.70 2.73 -16.52
CA LYS A 224 20.15 2.97 -16.65
C LYS A 224 21.01 1.97 -15.89
N LEU A 225 20.39 1.07 -15.13
CA LEU A 225 21.14 0.08 -14.34
C LEU A 225 21.78 -0.98 -15.24
N PRO A 226 23.09 -1.24 -15.10
CA PRO A 226 23.75 -2.38 -15.73
C PRO A 226 23.12 -3.71 -15.31
N ASN A 227 23.30 -4.75 -16.12
CA ASN A 227 22.87 -6.11 -15.78
C ASN A 227 23.85 -6.81 -14.83
N ASN A 228 25.12 -6.44 -14.87
CA ASN A 228 26.16 -6.94 -13.97
C ASN A 228 26.26 -6.05 -12.72
N GLU A 229 27.13 -6.42 -11.78
CA GLU A 229 27.48 -5.59 -10.62
C GLU A 229 27.90 -4.17 -11.04
N PHE A 230 27.42 -3.17 -10.30
CA PHE A 230 27.69 -1.76 -10.56
C PHE A 230 27.88 -0.95 -9.27
N GLN A 231 28.63 0.14 -9.37
CA GLN A 231 28.81 1.13 -8.32
C GLN A 231 27.75 2.22 -8.41
N THR A 232 27.41 2.81 -7.27
CA THR A 232 26.51 3.97 -7.22
C THR A 232 27.03 5.13 -8.08
N SER A 233 28.35 5.35 -8.08
CA SER A 233 29.01 6.39 -8.87
C SER A 233 28.87 6.21 -10.38
N ASP A 234 28.66 4.98 -10.86
CA ASP A 234 28.50 4.70 -12.29
C ASP A 234 27.24 5.37 -12.87
N LEU A 235 26.29 5.72 -12.01
CA LEU A 235 25.05 6.39 -12.41
C LEU A 235 25.17 7.91 -12.47
N TYR A 236 26.19 8.52 -11.86
CA TYR A 236 26.35 9.98 -11.85
C TYR A 236 26.65 10.55 -13.24
N LYS A 237 27.16 9.73 -14.17
CA LYS A 237 27.28 10.11 -15.58
C LYS A 237 25.93 10.43 -16.24
N TYR A 238 24.82 9.93 -15.70
CA TYR A 238 23.47 10.23 -16.18
C TYR A 238 22.83 11.41 -15.45
N ALA A 239 23.53 12.09 -14.53
CA ALA A 239 22.95 13.17 -13.73
C ALA A 239 22.37 14.32 -14.58
N SER A 240 23.02 14.66 -15.70
CA SER A 240 22.50 15.69 -16.62
C SER A 240 21.20 15.26 -17.31
N GLU A 241 21.08 13.99 -17.70
CA GLU A 241 19.86 13.44 -18.30
C GLU A 241 18.71 13.40 -17.28
N PHE A 242 19.02 13.00 -16.05
CA PHE A 242 18.05 12.99 -14.96
C PHE A 242 17.58 14.42 -14.61
N ALA A 243 18.49 15.40 -14.58
CA ALA A 243 18.16 16.81 -14.37
C ALA A 243 17.27 17.39 -15.48
N GLN A 244 17.41 16.93 -16.73
CA GLN A 244 16.52 17.36 -17.81
C GLN A 244 15.09 16.85 -17.63
N THR A 245 14.94 15.63 -17.08
CA THR A 245 13.62 15.04 -16.80
C THR A 245 12.98 15.65 -15.54
N TYR A 246 13.80 15.98 -14.54
CA TYR A 246 13.39 16.57 -13.27
C TYR A 246 14.15 17.88 -12.99
N PRO A 247 13.86 18.97 -13.73
CA PRO A 247 14.64 20.21 -13.67
C PRO A 247 14.57 20.93 -12.32
N GLU A 248 13.50 20.70 -11.56
CA GLU A 248 13.33 21.27 -10.22
C GLU A 248 14.23 20.61 -9.17
N ASN A 249 14.75 19.40 -9.45
CA ASN A 249 15.58 18.67 -8.49
C ASN A 249 17.03 19.15 -8.50
N LYS A 250 17.44 19.85 -7.43
CA LYS A 250 18.81 20.37 -7.29
C LYS A 250 19.83 19.35 -6.79
N TYR A 251 19.41 18.13 -6.44
CA TYR A 251 20.23 17.13 -5.75
C TYR A 251 20.14 15.75 -6.43
N VAL A 252 20.34 15.71 -7.74
CA VAL A 252 20.15 14.52 -8.57
C VAL A 252 20.92 13.30 -8.07
N GLU A 253 22.21 13.43 -7.74
CA GLU A 253 23.00 12.29 -7.25
C GLU A 253 22.47 11.73 -5.93
N ALA A 254 22.02 12.61 -5.03
CA ALA A 254 21.41 12.19 -3.77
C ALA A 254 20.07 11.49 -4.02
N LYS A 255 19.28 11.98 -4.97
CA LYS A 255 18.03 11.33 -5.40
C LYS A 255 18.30 9.97 -6.05
N THR A 256 19.32 9.84 -6.89
CA THR A 256 19.75 8.55 -7.45
C THR A 256 20.11 7.54 -6.36
N ARG A 257 20.89 7.95 -5.34
CA ARG A 257 21.19 7.10 -4.17
C ARG A 257 19.91 6.67 -3.44
N GLN A 258 18.99 7.60 -3.21
CA GLN A 258 17.70 7.30 -2.58
C GLN A 258 16.91 6.27 -3.39
N VAL A 259 16.86 6.42 -4.72
CA VAL A 259 16.13 5.51 -5.61
C VAL A 259 16.73 4.11 -5.64
N LEU A 260 18.06 3.97 -5.58
CA LEU A 260 18.68 2.64 -5.44
C LEU A 260 18.24 1.94 -4.15
N GLN A 261 18.16 2.66 -3.04
CA GLN A 261 17.63 2.09 -1.79
C GLN A 261 16.17 1.66 -1.93
N GLN A 262 15.35 2.45 -2.63
CA GLN A 262 13.97 2.08 -2.92
C GLN A 262 13.90 0.81 -3.78
N LEU A 263 14.61 0.75 -4.91
CA LEU A 263 14.64 -0.44 -5.78
C LEU A 263 15.11 -1.69 -5.02
N ARG A 264 16.01 -1.55 -4.04
CA ARG A 264 16.41 -2.63 -3.15
C ARG A 264 15.26 -3.05 -2.23
N ASP A 265 14.58 -2.10 -1.62
CA ASP A 265 13.43 -2.38 -0.75
C ASP A 265 12.25 -3.02 -1.53
N LEU A 266 12.18 -2.77 -2.85
CA LEU A 266 11.26 -3.45 -3.77
C LEU A 266 11.71 -4.86 -4.18
N GLY A 267 12.90 -5.30 -3.77
CA GLY A 267 13.49 -6.58 -4.17
C GLY A 267 13.99 -6.63 -5.63
N ILE A 268 14.05 -5.49 -6.32
CA ILE A 268 14.44 -5.38 -7.73
C ILE A 268 15.97 -5.41 -7.89
N ILE A 269 16.70 -4.88 -6.91
CA ILE A 269 18.16 -4.93 -6.85
C ILE A 269 18.63 -5.38 -5.47
N LEU A 270 19.86 -5.88 -5.39
CA LEU A 270 20.53 -6.26 -4.15
C LEU A 270 21.68 -5.29 -3.87
N HIS A 271 21.91 -4.99 -2.59
CA HIS A 271 23.05 -4.19 -2.14
C HIS A 271 24.17 -5.11 -1.64
N LEU A 272 25.35 -5.03 -2.27
CA LEU A 272 26.50 -5.89 -1.99
C LEU A 272 27.49 -5.26 -0.99
N GLY A 273 27.23 -4.02 -0.54
CA GLY A 273 28.11 -3.26 0.35
C GLY A 273 28.95 -2.23 -0.40
N GLU A 274 29.44 -1.21 0.33
CA GLU A 274 30.33 -0.17 -0.20
C GLU A 274 29.79 0.57 -1.45
N GLY A 275 28.47 0.68 -1.57
CA GLY A 275 27.82 1.33 -2.71
C GLY A 275 27.79 0.48 -3.98
N ARG A 276 28.05 -0.84 -3.87
CA ARG A 276 27.92 -1.83 -4.95
C ARG A 276 26.55 -2.49 -4.95
N TRP A 277 26.03 -2.75 -6.14
CA TRP A 277 24.67 -3.25 -6.37
C TRP A 277 24.63 -4.25 -7.52
N VAL A 278 23.60 -5.08 -7.56
CA VAL A 278 23.31 -5.98 -8.69
C VAL A 278 21.80 -6.12 -8.88
N LYS A 279 21.32 -6.34 -10.10
CA LYS A 279 19.90 -6.67 -10.33
C LYS A 279 19.59 -8.01 -9.67
N SER A 280 18.40 -8.12 -9.08
CA SER A 280 17.92 -9.36 -8.48
C SER A 280 17.60 -10.37 -9.59
N ASP A 281 17.98 -11.64 -9.40
CA ASP A 281 17.69 -12.75 -10.33
C ASP A 281 16.23 -13.22 -10.29
N ILE A 282 15.30 -12.43 -9.73
CA ILE A 282 13.89 -12.78 -9.70
C ILE A 282 13.36 -12.73 -11.14
N VAL A 283 13.32 -13.90 -11.77
CA VAL A 283 12.73 -14.13 -13.09
C VAL A 283 11.25 -13.72 -13.03
N PHE A 284 10.87 -12.81 -13.93
CA PHE A 284 9.53 -12.22 -14.05
C PHE A 284 8.48 -13.23 -14.54
#